data_AF-A0A9Q0UMQ9-F1
#
_entry.id   AF-A0A9Q0UMQ9-F1
#
_cell.length_a   1.000
_cell.length_b   1.000
_cell.length_c   1.000
_cell.angle_alpha   90.00
_cell.angle_beta   90.00
_cell.angle_gamma   90.00
#
_symmetry.space_group_name_H-M   'P 1'
#
loop_
_entity.id
_entity.type
_entity.pdbx_description
1 polymer ?
#
loop_
_entity_poly.entity_id
_entity_poly.type
_entity_poly.pdbx_seq_one_letter_code
_entity_poly.pdbx_strand_id
1 'polypeptide(L)'
;MPSYLLINYSCRFDRDLKWRTGVEIVPIQCTSSNDFQITSSALEEAFHEARRRKLRVKGVLVTNPSNPLGTTMTRNELNLLLSFVTEKGIHLISDEIYSGTVFSSPGFVSILEVLKDRKCENSQVWDRVHIVYSLSKDLGLPGFRVGAIYSNDDTVVSAATKMSSFGLVSSQTQYLLSALLSDKKFTRNYISENKKRLKQRQTLLVKGLEKAGISCLESNAGLFCWVNMKHLLSSNTFTAEMELWKKIVHEVKLNISPGSSCHCTEPGWFRVCFANMSEETLNLAIQRLKSFVESMNSQSHHQMLKSSRRKSLAKWVFRLSFDHDHREPEER
;
A
#
# COMPACT_ATOMS: atom_id res chain seq x y z
N MET A 1 4.58 -27.09 5.71
CA MET A 1 5.48 -25.92 5.64
C MET A 1 4.95 -24.82 6.56
N PRO A 2 5.82 -24.03 7.22
CA PRO A 2 5.41 -22.84 7.99
C PRO A 2 4.90 -21.72 7.07
N SER A 3 4.00 -20.88 7.59
CA SER A 3 3.46 -19.72 6.86
C SER A 3 3.18 -18.52 7.76
N TYR A 4 3.21 -17.32 7.18
CA TYR A 4 2.75 -16.08 7.80
C TYR A 4 1.56 -15.49 7.04
N LEU A 5 0.64 -14.88 7.79
CA LEU A 5 -0.42 -14.07 7.22
C LEU A 5 0.07 -12.63 7.04
N LEU A 6 -0.10 -12.03 5.86
CA LEU A 6 0.36 -10.66 5.58
C LEU A 6 -0.78 -9.75 5.12
N ILE A 7 -0.70 -8.47 5.49
CA ILE A 7 -1.75 -7.47 5.27
C ILE A 7 -1.22 -6.37 4.34
N ASN A 8 -1.93 -6.08 3.24
CA ASN A 8 -1.68 -4.94 2.34
C ASN A 8 -0.19 -4.64 2.11
N TYR A 9 0.54 -5.63 1.59
CA TYR A 9 1.97 -5.72 1.81
C TYR A 9 2.81 -5.38 0.57
N SER A 10 4.02 -4.87 0.80
CA SER A 10 4.98 -4.53 -0.26
C SER A 10 5.53 -5.79 -0.95
N CYS A 11 5.65 -5.79 -2.28
CA CYS A 11 6.24 -6.87 -3.11
C CYS A 11 7.57 -7.44 -2.59
N ARG A 12 8.34 -6.61 -1.89
CA ARG A 12 9.62 -7.00 -1.29
C ARG A 12 9.48 -8.18 -0.33
N PHE A 13 8.36 -8.32 0.38
CA PHE A 13 8.16 -9.42 1.32
C PHE A 13 8.10 -10.80 0.65
N ASP A 14 7.68 -10.89 -0.61
CA ASP A 14 7.69 -12.17 -1.34
C ASP A 14 9.11 -12.75 -1.44
N ARG A 15 10.10 -11.87 -1.59
CA ARG A 15 11.50 -12.27 -1.58
C ARG A 15 12.03 -12.42 -0.16
N ASP A 16 11.89 -11.37 0.65
CA ASP A 16 12.58 -11.27 1.95
C ASP A 16 12.10 -12.34 2.94
N LEU A 17 10.81 -12.70 2.90
CA LEU A 17 10.23 -13.67 3.83
C LEU A 17 10.20 -15.11 3.32
N LYS A 18 10.31 -15.36 2.01
CA LYS A 18 10.17 -16.71 1.43
C LYS A 18 11.46 -17.30 0.88
N TRP A 19 12.29 -16.49 0.22
CA TRP A 19 13.31 -17.00 -0.71
C TRP A 19 14.29 -17.99 -0.08
N ARG A 20 14.86 -17.64 1.08
CA ARG A 20 15.85 -18.49 1.78
C ARG A 20 15.28 -19.22 2.99
N THR A 21 14.08 -18.86 3.43
CA THR A 21 13.44 -19.41 4.63
C THR A 21 12.58 -20.64 4.33
N GLY A 22 12.13 -20.80 3.07
CA GLY A 22 11.15 -21.82 2.68
C GLY A 22 9.77 -21.61 3.32
N VAL A 23 9.50 -20.41 3.84
CA VAL A 23 8.23 -20.04 4.47
C VAL A 23 7.25 -19.55 3.41
N GLU A 24 5.97 -19.87 3.59
CA GLU A 24 4.90 -19.40 2.69
C GLU A 24 4.19 -18.15 3.21
N ILE A 25 3.68 -17.34 2.28
CA ILE A 25 2.82 -16.19 2.59
C ILE A 25 1.38 -16.57 2.23
N VAL A 26 0.46 -16.22 3.12
CA VAL A 26 -0.99 -16.29 2.88
C VAL A 26 -1.54 -14.87 3.06
N PRO A 27 -2.10 -14.25 2.01
CA PRO A 27 -2.57 -12.86 2.09
C PRO A 27 -3.85 -12.76 2.92
N ILE A 28 -3.92 -11.75 3.79
CA ILE A 28 -5.15 -11.24 4.40
C ILE A 28 -5.67 -10.16 3.47
N GLN A 29 -6.83 -10.39 2.88
CA GLN A 29 -7.39 -9.51 1.86
C GLN A 29 -8.08 -8.31 2.51
N CYS A 30 -7.77 -7.11 2.04
CA CYS A 30 -8.46 -5.89 2.40
C CYS A 30 -8.95 -5.18 1.13
N THR A 31 -10.07 -4.47 1.24
CA THR A 31 -10.77 -3.88 0.09
C THR A 31 -10.99 -2.39 0.29
N SER A 32 -11.26 -1.68 -0.79
CA SER A 32 -11.52 -0.24 -0.73
C SER A 32 -12.84 0.13 -0.04
N SER A 33 -13.76 -0.82 0.11
CA SER A 33 -15.08 -0.60 0.73
C SER A 33 -15.00 -0.13 2.19
N ASN A 34 -13.90 -0.40 2.88
CA ASN A 34 -13.62 0.03 4.25
C ASN A 34 -12.22 0.64 4.36
N ASP A 35 -11.76 1.33 3.30
CA ASP A 35 -10.46 2.02 3.28
C ASP A 35 -9.26 1.09 3.54
N PHE A 36 -9.38 -0.17 3.10
CA PHE A 36 -8.38 -1.22 3.27
C PHE A 36 -8.07 -1.60 4.73
N GLN A 37 -8.99 -1.30 5.65
CA GLN A 37 -8.83 -1.69 7.05
C GLN A 37 -8.98 -3.20 7.24
N ILE A 38 -8.31 -3.72 8.27
CA ILE A 38 -8.33 -5.14 8.62
C ILE A 38 -9.66 -5.49 9.26
N THR A 39 -10.23 -6.63 8.88
CA THR A 39 -11.47 -7.15 9.48
C THR A 39 -11.25 -8.52 10.11
N SER A 40 -12.10 -8.85 11.08
CA SER A 40 -12.07 -10.16 11.73
C SER A 40 -12.35 -11.29 10.73
N SER A 41 -13.25 -11.07 9.77
CA SER A 41 -13.57 -12.05 8.73
C SER A 41 -12.36 -12.32 7.83
N ALA A 42 -11.65 -11.27 7.39
CA ALA A 42 -10.47 -11.43 6.54
C ALA A 42 -9.33 -12.18 7.26
N LEU A 43 -9.16 -11.97 8.56
CA LEU A 43 -8.18 -12.72 9.38
C LEU A 43 -8.52 -14.21 9.45
N GLU A 44 -9.79 -14.56 9.73
CA GLU A 44 -10.23 -15.95 9.80
C GLU A 44 -10.20 -16.64 8.44
N GLU A 45 -10.65 -15.97 7.38
CA GLU A 45 -10.60 -16.47 6.00
C GLU A 45 -9.16 -16.82 5.58
N ALA A 46 -8.20 -15.92 5.82
CA ALA A 46 -6.80 -16.17 5.53
C ALA A 46 -6.24 -17.35 6.35
N PHE A 47 -6.63 -17.48 7.61
CA PHE A 47 -6.21 -18.59 8.46
C PHE A 47 -6.81 -19.94 8.01
N HIS A 48 -8.08 -19.96 7.62
CA HIS A 48 -8.73 -21.12 7.05
C HIS A 48 -8.13 -21.51 5.69
N GLU A 49 -7.82 -20.54 4.84
CA GLU A 49 -7.14 -20.77 3.58
C GLU A 49 -5.75 -21.40 3.79
N ALA A 50 -4.99 -20.92 4.76
CA ALA A 50 -3.71 -21.53 5.14
C ALA A 50 -3.89 -23.00 5.56
N ARG A 51 -4.91 -23.30 6.38
CA ARG A 51 -5.24 -24.67 6.78
C ARG A 51 -5.65 -25.55 5.60
N ARG A 52 -6.46 -25.02 4.66
CA ARG A 52 -6.87 -25.72 3.43
C ARG A 52 -5.67 -26.08 2.55
N ARG A 53 -4.69 -25.18 2.48
CA ARG A 53 -3.39 -25.41 1.82
C ARG A 53 -2.43 -26.31 2.61
N LYS A 54 -2.87 -26.87 3.75
CA LYS A 54 -2.07 -27.70 4.69
C LYS A 54 -0.80 -26.97 5.20
N LEU A 55 -0.90 -25.65 5.35
CA LEU A 55 0.16 -24.81 5.90
C LEU A 55 -0.06 -24.61 7.40
N ARG A 56 1.05 -24.60 8.17
CA ARG A 56 1.01 -24.25 9.59
C ARG A 56 1.24 -22.76 9.73
N VAL A 57 0.23 -22.01 10.13
CA VAL A 57 0.36 -20.57 10.43
C VAL A 57 1.22 -20.40 11.67
N LYS A 58 2.26 -19.57 11.56
CA LYS A 58 3.20 -19.27 12.65
C LYS A 58 3.02 -17.84 13.19
N GLY A 59 2.45 -16.94 12.42
CA GLY A 59 2.14 -15.61 12.87
C GLY A 59 1.49 -14.74 11.81
N VAL A 60 1.24 -13.49 12.21
CA VAL A 60 0.79 -12.40 11.34
C VAL A 60 1.92 -11.38 11.26
N LEU A 61 2.23 -10.91 10.05
CA LEU A 61 3.12 -9.77 9.84
C LEU A 61 2.31 -8.60 9.32
N VAL A 62 2.47 -7.46 9.99
CA VAL A 62 1.78 -6.22 9.67
C VAL A 62 2.80 -5.10 9.44
N THR A 63 2.43 -4.10 8.63
CA THR A 63 3.24 -2.90 8.44
C THR A 63 2.44 -1.71 8.95
N ASN A 64 2.91 -1.07 10.02
CA ASN A 64 2.22 0.03 10.68
C ASN A 64 3.21 1.16 11.03
N PRO A 65 3.14 2.33 10.38
CA PRO A 65 2.24 2.72 9.30
C PRO A 65 2.41 1.90 8.01
N SER A 66 1.32 1.75 7.26
CA SER A 66 1.23 0.82 6.12
C SER A 66 1.96 1.29 4.87
N ASN A 67 2.57 0.32 4.19
CA ASN A 67 3.10 0.43 2.83
C ASN A 67 2.46 -0.68 1.98
N PRO A 68 1.55 -0.32 1.05
CA PRO A 68 1.57 0.92 0.28
C PRO A 68 0.52 2.00 0.66
N LEU A 69 -0.31 1.78 1.68
CA LEU A 69 -1.49 2.63 1.92
C LEU A 69 -1.17 4.05 2.38
N GLY A 70 -0.09 4.24 3.16
CA GLY A 70 0.24 5.53 3.77
C GLY A 70 -0.66 5.88 4.97
N THR A 71 -1.27 4.88 5.59
CA THR A 71 -2.17 5.02 6.74
C THR A 71 -1.56 4.39 7.99
N THR A 72 -1.79 5.00 9.15
CA THR A 72 -1.56 4.36 10.45
C THR A 72 -2.69 3.38 10.78
N MET A 73 -2.37 2.22 11.36
CA MET A 73 -3.40 1.33 11.87
C MET A 73 -4.15 1.99 13.02
N THR A 74 -5.46 1.78 13.06
CA THR A 74 -6.29 2.23 14.16
C THR A 74 -6.03 1.36 15.40
N ARG A 75 -6.32 1.93 16.57
CA ARG A 75 -6.28 1.18 17.84
C ARG A 75 -7.21 -0.04 17.83
N ASN A 76 -8.33 0.05 17.11
CA ASN A 76 -9.28 -1.07 16.97
C ASN A 76 -8.68 -2.22 16.15
N GLU A 77 -8.01 -1.92 15.04
CA GLU A 77 -7.31 -2.94 14.23
C GLU A 77 -6.18 -3.61 15.02
N LEU A 78 -5.39 -2.84 15.77
CA LEU A 78 -4.32 -3.41 16.61
C LEU A 78 -4.88 -4.29 17.72
N ASN A 79 -5.99 -3.90 18.36
CA ASN A 79 -6.67 -4.72 19.35
C ASN A 79 -7.25 -6.01 18.75
N LEU A 80 -7.83 -5.92 17.55
CA LEU A 80 -8.34 -7.07 16.80
C LEU A 80 -7.21 -8.05 16.50
N LEU A 81 -6.08 -7.56 15.95
CA LEU A 81 -4.90 -8.36 15.65
C LEU A 81 -4.38 -9.05 16.92
N LEU A 82 -4.23 -8.30 18.01
CA LEU A 82 -3.70 -8.84 19.26
C LEU A 82 -4.60 -9.92 19.84
N SER A 83 -5.93 -9.73 19.81
CA SER A 83 -6.89 -10.75 20.23
C SER A 83 -6.84 -11.99 19.35
N PHE A 84 -6.77 -11.82 18.03
CA PHE A 84 -6.65 -12.92 17.07
C PHE A 84 -5.39 -13.76 17.28
N VAL A 85 -4.21 -13.13 17.40
CA VAL A 85 -2.95 -13.88 17.61
C VAL A 85 -2.91 -14.56 18.98
N THR A 86 -3.55 -13.96 19.99
CA THR A 86 -3.70 -14.57 21.32
C THR A 86 -4.55 -15.83 21.23
N GLU A 87 -5.71 -15.75 20.59
CA GLU A 87 -6.65 -16.87 20.44
C GLU A 87 -6.03 -18.03 19.65
N LYS A 88 -5.36 -17.72 18.52
CA LYS A 88 -4.73 -18.76 17.68
C LYS A 88 -3.40 -19.28 18.24
N GLY A 89 -2.85 -18.61 19.26
CA GLY A 89 -1.57 -18.94 19.85
C GLY A 89 -0.38 -18.79 18.90
N ILE A 90 -0.39 -17.73 18.08
CA ILE A 90 0.63 -17.44 17.05
C ILE A 90 1.36 -16.12 17.33
N HIS A 91 2.39 -15.80 16.54
CA HIS A 91 3.18 -14.58 16.69
C HIS A 91 2.55 -13.37 15.96
N LEU A 92 2.89 -12.17 16.39
CA LEU A 92 2.61 -10.91 15.71
C LEU A 92 3.93 -10.15 15.48
N ILE A 93 4.23 -9.84 14.22
CA ILE A 93 5.39 -9.04 13.83
C ILE A 93 4.87 -7.71 13.29
N SER A 94 5.18 -6.61 13.97
CA SER A 94 4.86 -5.25 13.55
C SER A 94 6.08 -4.60 12.92
N ASP A 95 6.07 -4.44 11.58
CA ASP A 95 7.05 -3.62 10.87
C ASP A 95 6.67 -2.14 11.02
N GLU A 96 7.36 -1.45 11.92
CA GLU A 96 7.13 -0.06 12.30
C GLU A 96 8.14 0.90 11.64
N ILE A 97 8.72 0.51 10.50
CA ILE A 97 9.72 1.30 9.74
C ILE A 97 9.25 2.71 9.36
N TYR A 98 7.94 2.94 9.25
CA TYR A 98 7.37 4.26 8.92
C TYR A 98 6.89 5.05 10.14
N SER A 99 7.11 4.58 11.38
CA SER A 99 6.63 5.22 12.62
C SER A 99 7.04 6.69 12.74
N GLY A 100 8.25 7.05 12.31
CA GLY A 100 8.77 8.43 12.28
C GLY A 100 8.23 9.31 11.14
N THR A 101 7.30 8.82 10.31
CA THR A 101 6.77 9.53 9.12
C THR A 101 5.31 9.95 9.24
N VAL A 102 4.72 9.87 10.43
CA VAL A 102 3.31 10.27 10.65
C VAL A 102 3.18 11.79 10.70
N PHE A 103 2.49 12.36 9.70
CA PHE A 103 2.42 13.80 9.47
C PHE A 103 1.05 14.45 9.73
N SER A 104 -0.01 13.65 9.83
CA SER A 104 -1.37 14.10 10.16
C SER A 104 -2.01 13.21 11.22
N SER A 105 -3.13 13.65 11.79
CA SER A 105 -3.96 12.80 12.65
C SER A 105 -4.66 11.72 11.80
N PRO A 106 -5.03 10.55 12.39
CA PRO A 106 -4.74 10.12 13.77
C PRO A 106 -3.24 9.92 14.01
N GLY A 107 -2.81 9.94 15.28
CA GLY A 107 -1.42 9.69 15.65
C GLY A 107 -1.02 8.23 15.42
N PHE A 108 0.29 7.98 15.35
CA PHE A 108 0.84 6.63 15.38
C PHE A 108 0.56 5.97 16.74
N VAL A 109 0.19 4.68 16.71
CA VAL A 109 0.12 3.83 17.90
C VAL A 109 0.99 2.61 17.63
N SER A 110 2.06 2.44 18.42
CA SER A 110 2.89 1.24 18.36
C SER A 110 2.15 0.04 18.96
N ILE A 111 2.44 -1.18 18.49
CA ILE A 111 1.89 -2.38 19.11
C ILE A 111 2.29 -2.53 20.59
N LEU A 112 3.44 -1.97 20.99
CA LEU A 112 3.87 -1.96 22.38
C LEU A 112 2.98 -1.08 23.28
N GLU A 113 2.43 0.02 22.75
CA GLU A 113 1.47 0.84 23.50
C GLU A 113 0.20 0.03 23.78
N VAL A 114 -0.30 -0.70 22.77
CA VAL A 114 -1.50 -1.53 22.90
C VAL A 114 -1.30 -2.66 23.92
N LEU A 115 -0.12 -3.28 23.94
CA LEU A 115 0.22 -4.31 24.95
C LEU A 115 0.21 -3.75 26.37
N LYS A 116 0.77 -2.57 26.59
CA LYS A 116 0.78 -1.89 27.89
C LYS A 116 -0.63 -1.50 28.33
N ASP A 117 -1.42 -0.93 27.42
CA ASP A 117 -2.79 -0.53 27.70
C ASP A 117 -3.67 -1.73 28.08
N ARG A 118 -3.41 -2.91 27.50
CA ARG A 118 -4.07 -4.18 27.86
C ARG A 118 -3.46 -4.91 29.06
N LYS A 119 -2.39 -4.36 29.66
CA LYS A 119 -1.65 -4.95 30.79
C LYS A 119 -1.20 -6.39 30.51
N CYS A 120 -0.66 -6.61 29.31
CA CYS A 120 -0.29 -7.93 28.82
C CYS A 120 1.09 -8.41 29.32
N GLU A 121 1.81 -7.67 30.15
CA GLU A 121 3.21 -7.97 30.53
C GLU A 121 3.40 -9.38 31.13
N ASN A 122 2.38 -9.89 31.84
CA ASN A 122 2.40 -11.22 32.45
C ASN A 122 1.65 -12.28 31.62
N SER A 123 1.43 -12.04 30.33
CA SER A 123 0.66 -12.93 29.45
C SER A 123 1.52 -13.59 28.39
N GLN A 124 1.10 -14.76 27.90
CA GLN A 124 1.82 -15.48 26.84
C GLN A 124 1.94 -14.69 25.51
N VAL A 125 1.06 -13.72 25.27
CA VAL A 125 1.12 -12.92 24.04
C VAL A 125 2.24 -11.87 24.09
N TRP A 126 2.69 -11.47 25.28
CA TRP A 126 3.80 -10.53 25.46
C TRP A 126 5.07 -10.98 24.73
N ASP A 127 5.42 -12.26 24.88
CA ASP A 127 6.59 -12.89 24.26
C ASP A 127 6.39 -13.18 22.76
N ARG A 128 5.16 -13.10 22.26
CA ARG A 128 4.81 -13.39 20.86
C ARG A 128 4.66 -12.15 19.99
N VAL A 129 4.90 -10.97 20.55
CA VAL A 129 4.87 -9.70 19.81
C VAL A 129 6.28 -9.19 19.59
N HIS A 130 6.60 -8.89 18.33
CA HIS A 130 7.92 -8.45 17.90
C HIS A 130 7.78 -7.21 17.01
N ILE A 131 8.78 -6.32 17.06
CA ILE A 131 8.87 -5.14 16.20
C ILE A 131 10.07 -5.26 15.27
N VAL A 132 9.87 -4.84 14.02
CA VAL A 132 10.93 -4.57 13.06
C VAL A 132 10.99 -3.07 12.81
N TYR A 133 12.20 -2.50 12.81
CA TYR A 133 12.39 -1.06 12.59
C TYR A 133 13.66 -0.80 11.75
N SER A 134 13.73 0.36 11.09
CA SER A 134 14.92 0.79 10.34
C SER A 134 14.94 2.30 10.11
N LEU A 135 16.14 2.88 10.12
CA LEU A 135 16.39 4.30 9.83
C LEU A 135 16.34 4.64 8.33
N SER A 136 15.95 3.67 7.49
CA SER A 136 15.97 3.81 6.04
C SER A 136 14.92 4.79 5.52
N LYS A 137 13.83 5.03 6.27
CA LYS A 137 12.63 5.72 5.77
C LYS A 137 12.37 7.04 6.45
N ASP A 138 12.47 7.09 7.78
CA ASP A 138 12.26 8.31 8.54
C ASP A 138 13.49 9.22 8.52
N LEU A 139 14.71 8.70 8.72
CA LEU A 139 15.95 9.48 8.56
C LEU A 139 16.47 9.56 7.12
N GLY A 140 15.90 8.77 6.21
CA GLY A 140 16.34 8.73 4.82
C GLY A 140 17.75 8.17 4.62
N LEU A 141 18.17 7.20 5.45
CA LEU A 141 19.51 6.59 5.43
C LEU A 141 19.52 5.13 4.94
N PRO A 142 18.88 4.77 3.81
CA PRO A 142 18.79 3.38 3.38
C PRO A 142 20.15 2.76 3.03
N GLY A 143 21.13 3.58 2.61
CA GLY A 143 22.49 3.14 2.29
C GLY A 143 23.31 2.73 3.51
N PHE A 144 22.94 3.19 4.71
CA PHE A 144 23.68 2.88 5.95
C PHE A 144 23.32 1.53 6.55
N ARG A 145 22.28 0.86 6.01
CA ARG A 145 21.89 -0.51 6.36
C ARG A 145 21.57 -0.71 7.85
N VAL A 146 20.95 0.28 8.50
CA VAL A 146 20.57 0.18 9.93
C VAL A 146 19.14 -0.33 10.06
N GLY A 147 19.01 -1.57 10.54
CA GLY A 147 17.76 -2.20 10.94
C GLY A 147 17.86 -2.75 12.36
N ALA A 148 16.71 -2.89 13.03
CA ALA A 148 16.61 -3.42 14.38
C ALA A 148 15.44 -4.41 14.48
N ILE A 149 15.65 -5.44 15.29
CA ILE A 149 14.60 -6.36 15.75
C ILE A 149 14.45 -6.10 17.24
N TYR A 150 13.22 -5.89 17.69
CA TYR A 150 12.86 -5.79 19.09
C TYR A 150 11.89 -6.93 19.43
N SER A 151 12.16 -7.63 20.52
CA SER A 151 11.36 -8.76 20.98
C SER A 151 11.41 -8.81 22.51
N ASN A 152 10.29 -9.17 23.13
CA ASN A 152 10.24 -9.45 24.56
C ASN A 152 10.72 -10.87 24.91
N ASP A 153 10.69 -11.80 23.94
CA ASP A 153 11.19 -13.17 24.10
C ASP A 153 12.72 -13.23 23.98
N ASP A 154 13.40 -13.54 25.09
CA ASP A 154 14.85 -13.70 25.18
C ASP A 154 15.41 -14.77 24.23
N THR A 155 14.64 -15.82 23.93
CA THR A 155 15.02 -16.87 22.98
C THR A 155 15.12 -16.29 21.58
N VAL A 156 14.14 -15.47 21.18
CA VAL A 156 14.14 -14.75 19.90
C VAL A 156 15.29 -13.76 19.86
N VAL A 157 15.53 -12.99 20.94
CA VAL A 157 16.65 -12.04 21.02
C VAL A 157 17.99 -12.76 20.85
N SER A 158 18.21 -13.88 21.55
CA SER A 158 19.43 -14.68 21.46
C SER A 158 19.66 -15.25 20.06
N ALA A 159 18.62 -15.83 19.45
CA ALA A 159 18.70 -16.38 18.10
C ALA A 159 18.95 -15.26 17.06
N ALA A 160 18.21 -14.16 17.13
CA ALA A 160 18.36 -13.02 16.23
C ALA A 160 19.75 -12.39 16.35
N THR A 161 20.30 -12.30 17.56
CA THR A 161 21.67 -11.80 17.81
C THR A 161 22.71 -12.69 17.12
N LYS A 162 22.61 -14.01 17.24
CA LYS A 162 23.51 -14.94 16.54
C LYS A 162 23.39 -14.80 15.01
N MET A 163 22.17 -14.69 14.49
CA MET A 163 21.92 -14.49 13.05
C MET A 163 22.37 -13.11 12.56
N SER A 164 22.44 -12.10 13.42
CA SER A 164 22.90 -10.75 13.05
C SER A 164 24.34 -10.72 12.53
N SER A 165 25.15 -11.73 12.87
CA SER A 165 26.51 -11.92 12.35
C SER A 165 26.58 -11.92 10.81
N PHE A 166 25.52 -12.34 10.12
CA PHE A 166 25.43 -12.32 8.66
C PHE A 166 25.07 -10.95 8.06
N GLY A 167 24.82 -9.94 8.90
CA GLY A 167 24.33 -8.63 8.46
C GLY A 167 24.55 -7.53 9.49
N LEU A 168 25.69 -7.54 10.18
CA LEU A 168 26.03 -6.53 11.19
C LEU A 168 26.06 -5.13 10.56
N VAL A 169 25.61 -4.14 11.33
CA VAL A 169 25.78 -2.73 10.97
C VAL A 169 27.25 -2.36 11.12
N SER A 170 27.82 -1.66 10.13
CA SER A 170 29.20 -1.14 10.21
C SER A 170 29.42 -0.39 11.53
N SER A 171 30.50 -0.70 12.24
CA SER A 171 30.85 -0.04 13.51
C SER A 171 31.06 1.47 13.34
N GLN A 172 31.59 1.91 12.19
CA GLN A 172 31.70 3.32 11.83
C GLN A 172 30.32 3.99 11.76
N THR A 173 29.36 3.34 11.10
CA THR A 173 27.97 3.81 11.02
C THR A 173 27.32 3.85 12.40
N GLN A 174 27.55 2.84 13.24
CA GLN A 174 27.04 2.81 14.61
C GLN A 174 27.57 3.98 15.44
N TYR A 175 28.87 4.28 15.35
CA TYR A 175 29.48 5.41 16.04
C TYR A 175 28.92 6.76 15.57
N LEU A 176 28.79 6.96 14.26
CA LEU A 176 28.21 8.18 13.70
C LEU A 176 26.77 8.38 14.18
N LEU A 177 25.94 7.33 14.10
CA LEU A 177 24.54 7.43 14.44
C LEU A 177 24.31 7.49 15.95
N SER A 178 25.17 6.88 16.78
CA SER A 178 25.08 7.05 18.23
C SER A 178 25.30 8.50 18.63
N ALA A 179 26.28 9.19 18.03
CA ALA A 179 26.49 10.62 18.25
C ALA A 179 25.29 11.46 17.78
N LEU A 180 24.79 11.20 16.56
CA LEU A 180 23.67 11.94 15.97
C LEU A 180 22.35 11.76 16.77
N LEU A 181 22.03 10.52 17.16
CA LEU A 181 20.79 10.18 17.86
C LEU A 181 20.82 10.51 19.36
N SER A 182 22.02 10.69 19.93
CA SER A 182 22.17 11.17 21.30
C SER A 182 21.86 12.67 21.44
N ASP A 183 22.00 13.45 20.37
CA ASP A 183 21.60 14.87 20.36
C ASP A 183 20.07 14.99 20.39
N LYS A 184 19.54 15.32 21.57
CA LYS A 184 18.10 15.51 21.80
C LYS A 184 17.54 16.75 21.13
N LYS A 185 18.37 17.78 20.87
CA LYS A 185 17.96 18.97 20.13
C LYS A 185 17.80 18.63 18.65
N PHE A 186 18.78 17.93 18.08
CA PHE A 186 18.71 17.44 16.70
C PHE A 186 17.48 16.55 16.49
N THR A 187 17.32 15.48 17.29
CA THR A 187 16.23 14.50 17.10
C THR A 187 14.84 15.14 17.21
N ARG A 188 14.60 15.98 18.23
CA ARG A 188 13.33 16.70 18.38
C ARG A 188 13.03 17.61 17.18
N ASN A 189 14.04 18.38 16.75
CA ASN A 189 13.89 19.27 15.60
C ASN A 189 13.67 18.50 14.30
N TYR A 190 14.42 17.40 14.10
CA TYR A 190 14.31 16.54 12.93
C TYR A 190 12.91 15.96 12.80
N ILE A 191 12.36 15.37 13.86
CA ILE A 191 11.01 14.78 13.84
C ILE A 191 9.97 15.84 13.49
N SER A 192 10.03 17.02 14.13
CA SER A 192 9.09 18.12 13.88
C SER A 192 9.17 18.64 12.44
N GLU A 193 10.39 18.87 11.94
CA GLU A 193 10.60 19.42 10.60
C GLU A 193 10.30 18.37 9.51
N ASN A 194 10.66 17.10 9.74
CA ASN A 194 10.31 16.00 8.84
C ASN A 194 8.79 15.89 8.71
N LYS A 195 8.08 15.90 9.84
CA LYS A 195 6.61 15.90 9.89
C LYS A 195 6.00 17.02 9.05
N LYS A 196 6.49 18.25 9.26
CA LYS A 196 6.03 19.45 8.56
C LYS A 196 6.25 19.33 7.04
N ARG A 197 7.45 18.95 6.61
CA ARG A 197 7.80 18.85 5.19
C ARG A 197 7.03 17.72 4.50
N LEU A 198 6.90 16.55 5.14
CA LEU A 198 6.11 15.44 4.60
C LEU A 198 4.64 15.86 4.41
N LYS A 199 4.03 16.53 5.41
CA LYS A 199 2.66 17.04 5.29
C LYS A 199 2.51 17.98 4.10
N GLN A 200 3.42 18.95 3.96
CA GLN A 200 3.39 19.91 2.85
C GLN A 200 3.46 19.22 1.50
N ARG A 201 4.37 18.24 1.35
CA ARG A 201 4.55 17.47 0.11
C ARG A 201 3.37 16.57 -0.21
N GLN A 202 2.83 15.87 0.78
CA GLN A 202 1.64 15.05 0.61
C GLN A 202 0.44 15.91 0.18
N THR A 203 0.23 17.06 0.85
CA THR A 203 -0.87 17.98 0.52
C THR A 203 -0.73 18.52 -0.90
N LEU A 204 0.50 18.83 -1.35
CA LEU A 204 0.75 19.26 -2.72
C LEU A 204 0.39 18.18 -3.74
N LEU A 205 0.82 16.93 -3.50
CA LEU A 205 0.47 15.81 -4.37
C LEU A 205 -1.05 15.59 -4.41
N VAL A 206 -1.71 15.47 -3.26
CA VAL A 206 -3.16 15.20 -3.19
C VAL A 206 -3.97 16.29 -3.89
N LYS A 207 -3.73 17.58 -3.58
CA LYS A 207 -4.43 18.69 -4.25
C LYS A 207 -4.15 18.73 -5.75
N GLY A 208 -2.95 18.35 -6.16
CA GLY A 208 -2.59 18.25 -7.58
C GLY A 208 -3.37 17.15 -8.30
N LEU A 209 -3.47 15.97 -7.68
CA LEU A 209 -4.23 14.84 -8.20
C LEU A 209 -5.73 15.13 -8.24
N GLU A 210 -6.29 15.76 -7.20
CA GLU A 210 -7.69 16.19 -7.18
C GLU A 210 -8.02 17.12 -8.35
N LYS A 211 -7.14 18.09 -8.65
CA LYS A 211 -7.27 18.99 -9.82
C LYS A 211 -7.15 18.25 -11.16
N ALA A 212 -6.55 17.06 -11.18
CA ALA A 212 -6.49 16.18 -12.32
C ALA A 212 -7.68 15.19 -12.38
N GLY A 213 -8.63 15.28 -11.43
CA GLY A 213 -9.77 14.35 -11.34
C GLY A 213 -9.42 12.99 -10.72
N ILE A 214 -8.28 12.88 -10.04
CA ILE A 214 -7.78 11.63 -9.44
C ILE A 214 -7.86 11.74 -7.92
N SER A 215 -8.54 10.77 -7.29
CA SER A 215 -8.65 10.70 -5.82
C SER A 215 -7.55 9.83 -5.21
N CYS A 216 -7.30 10.02 -3.92
CA CYS A 216 -6.39 9.20 -3.11
C CYS A 216 -7.12 8.69 -1.88
N LEU A 217 -6.68 7.54 -1.37
CA LEU A 217 -6.95 7.15 0.01
C LEU A 217 -6.37 8.22 0.93
N GLU A 218 -7.12 8.62 1.96
CA GLU A 218 -6.66 9.60 2.93
C GLU A 218 -5.45 9.05 3.71
N SER A 219 -4.27 9.63 3.44
CA SER A 219 -3.00 9.21 4.04
C SER A 219 -2.55 10.20 5.12
N ASN A 220 -2.07 9.66 6.24
CA ASN A 220 -1.53 10.43 7.36
C ASN A 220 -0.06 10.11 7.66
N ALA A 221 0.53 9.15 6.94
CA ALA A 221 1.89 8.67 7.15
C ALA A 221 2.56 8.21 5.85
N GLY A 222 3.84 7.85 5.94
CA GLY A 222 4.60 7.30 4.83
C GLY A 222 5.20 8.36 3.91
N LEU A 223 5.70 7.90 2.76
CA LEU A 223 6.43 8.70 1.77
C LEU A 223 5.71 8.71 0.40
N PHE A 224 4.46 8.27 0.40
CA PHE A 224 3.66 7.95 -0.77
C PHE A 224 2.16 8.10 -0.48
N CYS A 225 1.36 8.21 -1.52
CA CYS A 225 -0.10 8.10 -1.47
C CYS A 225 -0.56 6.85 -2.22
N TRP A 226 -1.68 6.29 -1.77
CA TRP A 226 -2.40 5.24 -2.46
C TRP A 226 -3.51 5.85 -3.32
N VAL A 227 -3.30 5.85 -4.62
CA VAL A 227 -4.03 6.66 -5.60
C VAL A 227 -5.05 5.79 -6.33
N ASN A 228 -6.29 6.27 -6.43
CA ASN A 228 -7.39 5.59 -7.09
C ASN A 228 -7.54 6.07 -8.54
N MET A 229 -7.13 5.22 -9.48
CA MET A 229 -7.27 5.44 -10.92
C MET A 229 -8.24 4.44 -11.57
N LYS A 230 -9.13 3.81 -10.79
CA LYS A 230 -10.13 2.83 -11.30
C LYS A 230 -10.95 3.38 -12.47
N HIS A 231 -11.36 4.64 -12.38
CA HIS A 231 -12.16 5.31 -13.41
C HIS A 231 -11.42 5.52 -14.74
N LEU A 232 -10.09 5.37 -14.76
CA LEU A 232 -9.26 5.48 -15.96
C LEU A 232 -9.01 4.11 -16.63
N LEU A 233 -9.48 3.02 -16.02
CA LEU A 233 -9.35 1.69 -16.59
C LEU A 233 -10.34 1.47 -17.74
N SER A 234 -9.90 0.75 -18.77
CA SER A 234 -10.76 0.30 -19.87
C SER A 234 -11.78 -0.76 -19.43
N SER A 235 -11.41 -1.57 -18.44
CA SER A 235 -12.24 -2.59 -17.78
C SER A 235 -11.75 -2.83 -16.37
N ASN A 236 -12.58 -3.39 -15.49
CA ASN A 236 -12.17 -3.71 -14.11
C ASN A 236 -11.31 -4.99 -14.04
N THR A 237 -10.12 -4.97 -14.65
CA THR A 237 -9.20 -6.11 -14.74
C THR A 237 -7.75 -5.68 -14.50
N PHE A 238 -6.91 -6.59 -14.01
CA PHE A 238 -5.47 -6.32 -13.87
C PHE A 238 -4.76 -6.11 -15.21
N THR A 239 -5.29 -6.69 -16.30
CA THR A 239 -4.79 -6.40 -17.65
C THR A 239 -4.96 -4.91 -17.98
N ALA A 240 -6.15 -4.34 -17.72
CA ALA A 240 -6.39 -2.91 -17.91
C ALA A 240 -5.55 -2.03 -16.98
N GLU A 241 -5.29 -2.46 -15.73
CA GLU A 241 -4.35 -1.78 -14.83
C GLU A 241 -2.95 -1.71 -15.43
N MET A 242 -2.45 -2.83 -15.98
CA MET A 242 -1.12 -2.89 -16.59
C MET A 242 -1.04 -2.10 -17.90
N GLU A 243 -2.12 -2.05 -18.68
CA GLU A 243 -2.22 -1.17 -19.86
C GLU A 243 -2.12 0.31 -19.47
N LEU A 244 -2.91 0.74 -18.48
CA LEU A 244 -2.87 2.10 -17.96
C LEU A 244 -1.47 2.42 -17.41
N TRP A 245 -0.88 1.51 -16.63
CA TRP A 245 0.46 1.67 -16.09
C TRP A 245 1.51 1.88 -17.20
N LYS A 246 1.47 1.07 -18.26
CA LYS A 246 2.38 1.22 -19.42
C LYS A 246 2.22 2.58 -20.10
N LYS A 247 0.99 3.07 -20.26
CA LYS A 247 0.76 4.44 -20.80
C LYS A 247 1.36 5.50 -19.88
N ILE A 248 1.19 5.38 -18.56
CA ILE A 248 1.79 6.31 -17.59
C ILE A 248 3.33 6.29 -17.68
N VAL A 249 3.94 5.12 -17.82
CA VAL A 249 5.39 4.99 -17.96
C VAL A 249 5.89 5.53 -19.30
N HIS A 250 5.27 5.15 -20.41
CA HIS A 250 5.79 5.44 -21.76
C HIS A 250 5.35 6.79 -22.31
N GLU A 251 4.14 7.25 -22.02
CA GLU A 251 3.58 8.52 -22.54
C GLU A 251 3.75 9.65 -21.52
N VAL A 252 3.32 9.43 -20.27
CA VAL A 252 3.41 10.45 -19.19
C VAL A 252 4.83 10.57 -18.63
N LYS A 253 5.67 9.54 -18.86
CA LYS A 253 7.05 9.44 -18.36
C LYS A 253 7.15 9.47 -16.83
N LEU A 254 6.21 8.82 -16.15
CA LEU A 254 6.20 8.69 -14.69
C LEU A 254 6.34 7.23 -14.29
N ASN A 255 7.28 6.95 -13.38
CA ASN A 255 7.41 5.63 -12.78
C ASN A 255 6.62 5.59 -11.47
N ILE A 256 5.50 4.89 -11.49
CA ILE A 256 4.63 4.64 -10.33
C ILE A 256 4.43 3.13 -10.15
N SER A 257 4.03 2.67 -8.97
CA SER A 257 3.83 1.23 -8.73
C SER A 257 2.36 0.84 -8.93
N PRO A 258 2.03 -0.12 -9.82
CA PRO A 258 0.67 -0.61 -9.98
C PRO A 258 0.23 -1.43 -8.77
N GLY A 259 -1.06 -1.42 -8.45
CA GLY A 259 -1.61 -2.02 -7.23
C GLY A 259 -1.43 -3.53 -7.16
N SER A 260 -1.51 -4.20 -8.31
CA SER A 260 -1.17 -5.62 -8.48
C SER A 260 0.23 -5.97 -7.98
N SER A 261 1.21 -5.07 -8.09
CA SER A 261 2.56 -5.32 -7.55
C SER A 261 2.57 -5.44 -6.02
N CYS A 262 1.60 -4.84 -5.33
CA CYS A 262 1.44 -4.93 -3.88
C CYS A 262 0.34 -5.91 -3.47
N HIS A 263 -0.02 -6.85 -4.36
CA HIS A 263 -1.08 -7.85 -4.15
C HIS A 263 -2.45 -7.25 -3.82
N CYS A 264 -2.73 -6.02 -4.27
CA CYS A 264 -4.07 -5.46 -4.17
C CYS A 264 -5.05 -6.33 -4.98
N THR A 265 -6.18 -6.70 -4.39
CA THR A 265 -7.22 -7.53 -5.03
C THR A 265 -8.08 -6.77 -6.02
N GLU A 266 -8.06 -5.44 -5.93
CA GLU A 266 -8.83 -4.55 -6.78
C GLU A 266 -7.90 -3.86 -7.79
N PRO A 267 -8.13 -4.03 -9.10
CA PRO A 267 -7.40 -3.29 -10.11
C PRO A 267 -7.61 -1.77 -10.00
N GLY A 268 -6.63 -0.99 -10.46
CA GLY A 268 -6.73 0.46 -10.65
C GLY A 268 -6.20 1.30 -9.50
N TRP A 269 -5.54 0.68 -8.52
CA TRP A 269 -4.82 1.40 -7.46
C TRP A 269 -3.35 1.55 -7.82
N PHE A 270 -2.74 2.66 -7.40
CA PHE A 270 -1.32 2.94 -7.66
C PHE A 270 -0.64 3.58 -6.46
N ARG A 271 0.59 3.18 -6.14
CA ARG A 271 1.44 3.88 -5.16
C ARG A 271 2.27 4.95 -5.87
N VAL A 272 2.13 6.19 -5.41
CA VAL A 272 2.87 7.36 -5.92
C VAL A 272 3.68 7.99 -4.78
N CYS A 273 5.01 7.99 -4.91
CA CYS A 273 5.91 8.59 -3.93
C CYS A 273 6.06 10.10 -4.15
N PHE A 274 6.22 10.87 -3.07
CA PHE A 274 6.36 12.34 -3.12
C PHE A 274 7.58 12.91 -2.38
N ALA A 275 8.28 12.08 -1.60
CA ALA A 275 9.30 12.56 -0.65
C ALA A 275 10.73 12.62 -1.22
N ASN A 276 10.93 12.29 -2.50
CA ASN A 276 12.26 12.10 -3.10
C ASN A 276 12.60 13.08 -4.24
N MET A 277 11.74 14.05 -4.53
CA MET A 277 11.97 15.02 -5.60
C MET A 277 11.73 16.47 -5.16
N SER A 278 12.22 17.40 -5.96
CA SER A 278 11.97 18.84 -5.78
C SER A 278 10.48 19.18 -5.98
N GLU A 279 10.08 20.38 -5.56
CA GLU A 279 8.67 20.81 -5.69
C GLU A 279 8.28 21.01 -7.14
N GLU A 280 9.21 21.58 -7.91
CA GLU A 280 9.10 21.82 -9.34
C GLU A 280 8.90 20.50 -10.08
N THR A 281 9.66 19.46 -9.72
CA THR A 281 9.54 18.13 -10.32
C THR A 281 8.19 17.49 -9.99
N LEU A 282 7.72 17.63 -8.74
CA LEU A 282 6.41 17.13 -8.33
C LEU A 282 5.27 17.83 -9.07
N ASN A 283 5.34 19.16 -9.19
CA ASN A 283 4.39 19.97 -9.95
C ASN A 283 4.38 19.59 -11.44
N LEU A 284 5.55 19.40 -12.06
CA LEU A 284 5.65 18.94 -13.44
C LEU A 284 5.02 17.55 -13.63
N ALA A 285 5.23 16.61 -12.70
CA ALA A 285 4.62 15.29 -12.74
C ALA A 285 3.08 15.39 -12.67
N ILE A 286 2.55 16.22 -11.76
CA ILE A 286 1.12 16.49 -11.63
C ILE A 286 0.56 17.10 -12.93
N GLN A 287 1.26 18.07 -13.53
CA GLN A 287 0.85 18.70 -14.79
C GLN A 287 0.77 17.68 -15.93
N ARG A 288 1.80 16.84 -16.09
CA ARG A 288 1.79 15.78 -17.12
C ARG A 288 0.63 14.81 -16.93
N LEU A 289 0.37 14.41 -15.68
CA LEU A 289 -0.72 13.50 -15.37
C LEU A 289 -2.09 14.15 -15.63
N LYS A 290 -2.25 15.44 -15.30
CA LYS A 290 -3.46 16.21 -15.61
C LYS A 290 -3.73 16.24 -17.12
N SER A 291 -2.73 16.60 -17.93
CA SER A 291 -2.88 16.62 -19.40
C SER A 291 -3.22 15.23 -19.97
N PHE A 292 -2.68 14.17 -19.37
CA PHE A 292 -3.02 12.80 -19.75
C PHE A 292 -4.47 12.42 -19.43
N VAL A 293 -4.98 12.80 -18.26
CA VAL A 293 -6.39 12.54 -17.90
C VAL A 293 -7.34 13.31 -18.82
N GLU A 294 -7.03 14.58 -19.10
CA GLU A 294 -7.83 15.41 -20.02
C GLU A 294 -7.89 14.82 -21.44
N SER A 295 -6.78 14.27 -21.94
CA SER A 295 -6.74 13.63 -23.26
C SER A 295 -7.53 12.32 -23.30
N MET A 296 -7.45 11.50 -22.25
CA MET A 296 -8.22 10.26 -22.11
C MET A 296 -9.73 10.52 -22.08
N ASN A 297 -10.18 11.52 -21.31
CA ASN A 297 -11.60 11.89 -21.25
C ASN A 297 -12.13 12.41 -22.59
N SER A 298 -11.31 13.17 -23.33
CA SER A 298 -11.67 13.67 -24.66
C SER A 298 -11.83 12.54 -25.69
N GLN A 299 -10.96 11.53 -25.63
CA GLN A 299 -11.05 10.33 -26.49
C GLN A 299 -12.29 9.49 -26.18
N SER A 300 -12.61 9.29 -24.91
CA SER A 300 -13.83 8.59 -24.47
C SER A 300 -15.10 9.27 -24.98
N HIS A 301 -15.18 10.61 -24.88
CA HIS A 301 -16.30 11.38 -25.44
C HIS A 301 -16.42 11.27 -26.96
N HIS A 302 -15.30 11.31 -27.69
CA HIS A 302 -15.31 11.14 -29.14
C HIS A 302 -15.72 9.72 -29.58
N GLN A 303 -15.33 8.68 -28.84
CA GLN A 303 -15.78 7.31 -29.10
C GLN A 303 -17.28 7.12 -28.81
N MET A 304 -17.80 7.72 -27.73
CA MET A 304 -19.24 7.74 -27.45
C MET A 304 -20.05 8.47 -28.53
N LEU A 305 -19.57 9.62 -29.01
CA LEU A 305 -20.25 10.37 -30.07
C LEU A 305 -20.26 9.60 -31.41
N LYS A 306 -19.17 8.88 -31.74
CA LYS A 306 -19.10 8.02 -32.93
C LYS A 306 -20.01 6.79 -32.81
N SER A 307 -20.10 6.16 -31.63
CA SER A 307 -21.00 5.02 -31.41
C SER A 307 -22.49 5.43 -31.42
N SER A 308 -22.80 6.62 -30.87
CA SER A 308 -24.14 7.21 -30.93
C SER A 308 -24.54 7.57 -32.37
N ARG A 309 -23.64 8.19 -33.16
CA ARG A 309 -23.86 8.42 -34.59
C ARG A 309 -24.08 7.14 -35.39
N ARG A 310 -23.31 6.07 -35.10
CA ARG A 310 -23.53 4.75 -35.73
C ARG A 310 -24.89 4.14 -35.36
N LYS A 311 -25.32 4.24 -34.10
CA LYS A 311 -26.66 3.80 -33.67
C LYS A 311 -27.77 4.62 -34.32
N SER A 312 -27.59 5.94 -34.45
CA SER A 312 -28.52 6.83 -35.15
C SER A 312 -28.61 6.51 -36.65
N LEU A 313 -27.48 6.26 -37.31
CA LEU A 313 -27.43 5.85 -38.71
C LEU A 313 -28.09 4.48 -38.91
N ALA A 314 -27.80 3.49 -38.07
CA ALA A 314 -28.48 2.19 -38.12
C ALA A 314 -30.00 2.35 -37.95
N LYS A 315 -30.46 3.17 -37.00
CA LYS A 315 -31.89 3.44 -36.78
C LYS A 315 -32.54 4.19 -37.95
N TRP A 316 -31.80 5.05 -38.65
CA TRP A 316 -32.26 5.77 -39.85
C TRP A 316 -32.33 4.84 -41.08
N VAL A 317 -31.31 4.00 -41.29
CA VAL A 317 -31.30 2.97 -42.35
C VAL A 317 -32.45 1.98 -42.17
N PHE A 318 -32.69 1.49 -40.94
CA PHE A 318 -33.87 0.66 -40.67
C PHE A 318 -35.18 1.38 -40.96
N ARG A 319 -35.29 2.69 -40.73
CA ARG A 319 -36.52 3.46 -41.01
C ARG A 319 -36.78 3.61 -42.51
N LEU A 320 -35.73 3.77 -43.32
CA LEU A 320 -35.84 3.85 -44.78
C LEU A 320 -36.19 2.51 -45.44
N SER A 321 -35.80 1.39 -44.82
CA SER A 321 -36.12 0.05 -45.34
C SER A 321 -37.59 -0.36 -45.13
N PHE A 322 -38.35 0.34 -44.27
CA PHE A 322 -39.77 0.03 -44.03
C PHE A 322 -40.75 0.89 -44.85
N ASP A 323 -40.30 1.94 -45.53
CA ASP A 323 -41.17 2.85 -46.32
C ASP A 323 -41.34 2.43 -47.79
N HIS A 324 -40.82 1.27 -48.22
CA HIS A 324 -40.81 0.90 -49.64
C HIS A 324 -41.65 -0.33 -50.08
N ASP A 325 -42.35 -1.02 -49.19
CA ASP A 325 -43.17 -2.20 -49.54
C ASP A 325 -44.68 -1.92 -49.49
N HIS A 326 -45.16 -1.17 -50.48
CA HIS A 326 -46.56 -1.23 -50.93
C HIS A 326 -46.61 -1.16 -52.47
N ARG A 327 -46.35 -2.29 -53.14
CA ARG A 327 -46.86 -2.56 -54.50
C ARG A 327 -47.28 -4.02 -54.61
N GLU A 328 -48.54 -4.20 -54.98
CA GLU A 328 -49.21 -5.47 -55.26
C GLU A 328 -48.54 -6.23 -56.43
N PRO A 329 -48.62 -7.58 -56.49
CA PRO A 329 -48.15 -8.34 -57.64
C PRO A 329 -49.28 -8.60 -58.65
N GLU A 330 -49.09 -8.15 -59.89
CA GLU A 330 -49.83 -8.62 -61.07
C GLU A 330 -49.09 -9.79 -61.77
N GLU A 331 -49.90 -10.66 -62.38
CA GLU A 331 -49.61 -11.96 -62.98
C GLU A 331 -48.63 -11.95 -64.17
N ARG A 332 -47.65 -12.87 -64.17
CA ARG A 332 -47.57 -14.07 -65.05
C ARG A 332 -46.22 -14.76 -64.95
#